data_AF-A0A1L5BJK9-F1
#
_entry.id   AF-A0A1L5BJK9-F1
#
_cell.length_a   1.000
_cell.length_b   1.000
_cell.length_c   1.000
_cell.angle_alpha   90.00
_cell.angle_beta   90.00
_cell.angle_gamma   90.00
#
_symmetry.space_group_name_H-M   'P 1'
#
loop_
_entity.id
_entity.type
_entity.pdbx_description
1 polymer ?
#
loop_
_entity_poly.entity_id
_entity_poly.type
_entity_poly.pdbx_seq_one_letter_code
_entity_poly.pdbx_strand_id
1 'polypeptide(L)' 'MADLKLPRIPDRTPVKFTISILPDLHQAIAEYAALYSEAYGKEEPITELIPAMLEAFLESDRAFSKRRNGLKLG' A
#
# COMPACT_ATOMS: atom_id res chain seq x y z
N MET A 1 12.74 31.59 -13.60
CA MET A 1 12.66 30.54 -12.56
C MET A 1 11.33 30.75 -11.85
N ALA A 2 10.48 29.73 -11.74
CA ALA A 2 9.15 29.92 -11.17
C ALA A 2 9.24 30.03 -9.64
N ASP A 3 9.02 31.24 -9.11
CA ASP A 3 8.90 31.55 -7.68
C ASP A 3 7.51 31.13 -7.17
N LEU A 4 7.21 29.83 -7.25
CA LEU A 4 5.94 29.27 -6.77
C LEU A 4 6.10 28.70 -5.36
N LYS A 5 5.28 29.20 -4.42
CA LYS A 5 5.18 28.68 -3.04
C LYS A 5 4.67 27.24 -2.98
N LEU A 6 3.95 26.80 -4.01
CA LEU A 6 3.50 25.43 -4.12
C LEU A 6 4.55 24.62 -4.89
N PRO A 7 5.27 23.68 -4.25
CA PRO A 7 6.17 22.79 -4.95
C PRO A 7 5.38 21.94 -5.96
N ARG A 8 6.08 21.46 -6.99
CA ARG A 8 5.50 20.52 -7.95
C ARG A 8 4.86 19.35 -7.20
N ILE A 9 3.58 19.10 -7.47
CA ILE A 9 2.85 17.96 -6.90
C ILE A 9 3.55 16.68 -7.36
N PRO A 10 3.78 15.70 -6.47
CA PRO A 10 4.36 14.42 -6.85
C PRO A 10 3.56 13.77 -7.97
N ASP A 11 4.22 12.96 -8.80
CA ASP A 11 3.51 12.13 -9.76
C ASP A 11 2.61 11.15 -8.99
N ARG A 12 1.31 11.16 -9.30
CA ARG A 12 0.29 10.31 -8.70
C ARG A 12 -0.26 9.30 -9.70
N THR A 13 0.41 9.11 -10.83
CA THR A 13 0.01 8.15 -11.85
C THR A 13 0.05 6.74 -11.24
N PRO A 14 -1.09 6.03 -11.12
CA PRO A 14 -1.10 4.69 -10.56
C PRO A 14 -0.33 3.72 -11.45
N VAL A 15 0.53 2.89 -10.84
CA VAL A 15 1.23 1.82 -11.54
C VAL A 15 0.41 0.54 -11.40
N LYS A 16 -0.04 -0.03 -12.52
CA LYS A 16 -0.74 -1.33 -12.53
C LYS A 16 0.28 -2.47 -12.52
N PHE A 17 0.13 -3.37 -11.55
CA PHE A 17 0.90 -4.61 -11.46
C PHE A 17 -0.01 -5.82 -11.62
N THR A 18 0.37 -6.75 -12.49
CA THR A 18 -0.22 -8.09 -12.55
C THR A 18 0.70 -9.04 -11.80
N ILE A 19 0.17 -9.72 -10.79
CA ILE A 19 0.91 -10.69 -9.97
C ILE A 19 0.19 -12.04 -9.94
N SER A 20 0.95 -13.11 -9.78
CA SER A 20 0.40 -14.43 -9.46
C SER A 20 0.65 -14.72 -7.98
N ILE A 21 -0.40 -15.10 -7.26
CA ILE A 21 -0.32 -15.48 -5.85
C ILE A 21 -0.70 -16.95 -5.69
N LEU A 22 -0.16 -17.59 -4.66
CA LEU A 22 -0.52 -18.97 -4.33
C LEU A 22 -1.96 -19.05 -3.79
N PRO A 23 -2.66 -20.20 -3.94
CA PRO A 23 -4.03 -20.37 -3.45
C PRO A 23 -4.20 -20.06 -1.96
N ASP A 24 -3.25 -20.46 -1.13
CA ASP A 24 -3.30 -20.25 0.32
C ASP A 24 -3.29 -18.76 0.67
N LEU A 25 -2.49 -17.96 -0.05
CA LEU A 25 -2.46 -16.51 0.14
C LEU A 25 -3.76 -15.85 -0.33
N HIS A 26 -4.34 -16.33 -1.43
CA HIS A 26 -5.64 -15.85 -1.89
C HIS A 26 -6.74 -16.12 -0.84
N GLN A 27 -6.76 -17.32 -0.25
CA GLN A 27 -7.71 -17.66 0.82
C GLN A 27 -7.54 -16.77 2.05
N ALA A 28 -6.31 -16.59 2.53
CA ALA A 28 -6.04 -15.73 3.68
C ALA A 28 -6.48 -14.27 3.45
N ILE A 29 -6.29 -13.74 2.22
CA ILE A 29 -6.74 -12.39 1.87
C ILE A 29 -8.27 -12.31 1.84
N ALA A 30 -8.95 -13.34 1.30
CA ALA A 30 -10.41 -13.38 1.27
C ALA A 30 -11.03 -13.43 2.68
N GLU A 31 -10.44 -14.23 3.57
CA GLU A 31 -10.84 -14.30 4.99
C GLU A 31 -10.63 -12.95 5.68
N TYR A 32 -9.50 -12.29 5.44
CA TYR A 32 -9.26 -10.95 5.97
C TYR A 32 -10.30 -9.93 5.46
N ALA A 33 -10.67 -10.00 4.17
CA ALA A 33 -11.71 -9.14 3.59
C ALA A 33 -13.07 -9.32 4.30
N ALA A 34 -13.43 -10.57 4.62
CA ALA A 34 -14.65 -10.87 5.36
C ALA A 34 -14.61 -10.24 6.77
N LEU A 35 -13.52 -10.44 7.50
CA LEU A 35 -13.33 -9.84 8.83
C LEU A 35 -13.32 -8.31 8.79
N TYR A 36 -12.71 -7.72 7.76
CA TYR A 36 -12.72 -6.27 7.56
C TYR A 36 -14.15 -5.76 7.36
N SER A 37 -14.95 -6.45 6.54
CA SER A 37 -16.36 -6.11 6.34
C SER A 37 -17.17 -6.21 7.63
N GLU A 38 -16.97 -7.27 8.42
CA GLU A 38 -17.61 -7.41 9.73
C GLU A 38 -17.24 -6.28 10.69
N ALA A 39 -15.96 -5.88 10.71
CA ALA A 39 -15.47 -4.85 11.62
C ALA A 39 -15.94 -3.43 11.25
N TYR A 40 -16.06 -3.13 9.96
CA TYR A 40 -16.35 -1.78 9.46
C TYR A 40 -17.74 -1.64 8.82
N GLY A 41 -18.52 -2.72 8.74
CA GLY A 41 -19.84 -2.76 8.13
C GLY A 41 -19.85 -2.48 6.63
N LYS A 42 -18.70 -2.67 5.96
CA LYS A 42 -18.51 -2.35 4.54
C LYS A 42 -17.61 -3.37 3.86
N GLU A 43 -18.15 -4.01 2.84
CA GLU A 43 -17.35 -4.82 1.92
C GLU A 43 -16.47 -3.93 1.06
N GLU A 44 -15.17 -4.25 1.04
CA GLU A 44 -14.20 -3.65 0.15
C GLU A 44 -13.61 -4.75 -0.74
N PRO A 45 -13.44 -4.50 -2.05
CA PRO A 45 -12.86 -5.48 -2.94
C PRO A 45 -11.39 -5.73 -2.58
N ILE A 46 -10.95 -6.98 -2.72
CA ILE A 46 -9.57 -7.39 -2.44
C ILE A 46 -8.54 -6.53 -3.20
N THR A 47 -8.88 -6.07 -4.40
CA THR A 47 -8.02 -5.19 -5.21
C THR A 47 -7.76 -3.82 -4.60
N GLU A 48 -8.64 -3.33 -3.73
CA GLU A 48 -8.46 -2.08 -2.98
C GLU A 48 -7.80 -2.32 -1.62
N LEU A 49 -8.05 -3.49 -1.02
CA LEU A 49 -7.42 -3.88 0.24
C LEU A 49 -5.92 -4.20 0.08
N ILE A 50 -5.52 -4.87 -1.01
CA ILE A 50 -4.12 -5.27 -1.23
C ILE A 50 -3.16 -4.07 -1.19
N PRO A 51 -3.40 -2.95 -1.92
CA PRO A 51 -2.54 -1.77 -1.82
C PRO A 51 -2.40 -1.26 -0.38
N ALA A 52 -3.51 -1.13 0.37
CA ALA A 52 -3.48 -0.67 1.76
C ALA A 52 -2.72 -1.64 2.68
N MET A 53 -2.88 -2.95 2.49
CA MET A 53 -2.13 -3.98 3.22
C MET A 53 -0.62 -3.87 2.96
N LEU A 54 -0.22 -3.67 1.70
CA LEU A 54 1.19 -3.53 1.32
C LEU A 54 1.79 -2.23 1.88
N GLU A 55 1.06 -1.13 1.85
CA GLU A 55 1.49 0.13 2.48
C GLU A 55 1.71 -0.06 3.99
N ALA A 56 0.72 -0.61 4.69
CA ALA A 56 0.81 -0.88 6.13
C ALA A 56 1.98 -1.82 6.47
N PHE A 57 2.21 -2.86 5.65
CA PHE A 57 3.35 -3.76 5.80
C PHE A 57 4.68 -3.00 5.70
N LEU A 58 4.88 -2.22 4.63
CA LEU A 58 6.10 -1.44 4.41
C LEU A 58 6.34 -0.39 5.49
N GLU A 59 5.28 0.23 6.00
CA GLU A 59 5.36 1.18 7.12
C GLU A 59 5.72 0.50 8.44
N SER A 60 5.23 -0.73 8.68
CA SER A 60 5.52 -1.50 9.89
C SER A 60 6.96 -2.03 9.94
N ASP A 61 7.61 -2.22 8.78
CA ASP A 61 9.00 -2.68 8.71
C ASP A 61 9.98 -1.54 9.08
N ARG A 62 10.44 -1.58 10.33
CA ARG A 62 11.42 -0.61 10.87
C ARG A 62 12.79 -0.72 10.18
N ALA A 63 13.21 -1.91 9.79
CA ALA A 63 14.52 -2.10 9.15
C ALA A 63 14.51 -1.51 7.74
N PHE A 64 13.42 -1.75 7.00
CA PHE A 64 13.16 -1.10 5.72
C PHE A 64 13.09 0.42 5.86
N SER A 65 12.29 0.92 6.82
CA SER A 65 12.11 2.35 7.03
C SER A 65 13.42 3.08 7.36
N LYS A 66 14.30 2.49 8.19
CA LYS A 66 15.63 3.05 8.48
C LYS A 66 16.50 3.17 7.23
N ARG A 67 16.55 2.12 6.40
CA ARG A 67 17.35 2.13 5.15
C ARG A 67 16.77 3.10 4.13
N ARG A 68 15.46 3.15 3.96
CA ARG A 68 14.76 4.08 3.06
C ARG A 68 15.04 5.53 3.41
N ASN A 69 15.03 5.87 4.70
CA ASN A 69 15.33 7.24 5.16
C ASN A 69 16.82 7.57 5.03
N GLY A 70 17.72 6.61 5.30
CA GLY A 70 19.15 6.78 5.05
C GLY A 70 19.48 7.01 3.57
N LEU A 71 18.75 6.37 2.65
CA LEU A 71 18.90 6.56 1.20
C LEU A 71 18.37 7.90 0.68
N LYS A 72 17.48 8.59 1.42
CA LYS A 72 16.96 9.91 1.05
C LYS A 72 17.88 11.06 1.46
N LEU A 73 18.89 10.78 2.27
CA LEU A 73 19.83 11.76 2.86
C LEU A 73 21.24 11.68 2.25
N GLY A 74 21.43 10.90 1.18
CA GLY A 74 22.66 10.82 0.39
C GLY A 74 22.39 11.14 -1.06
#